data_AF-A0A5Q4BWZ1-F1
#
_entry.id   AF-A0A5Q4BWZ1-F1
#
_cell.length_a   1.000
_cell.length_b   1.000
_cell.length_c   1.000
_cell.angle_alpha   90.00
_cell.angle_beta   90.00
_cell.angle_gamma   90.00
#
_symmetry.space_group_name_H-M   'P 1'
#
loop_
_entity.id
_entity.type
_entity.pdbx_description
1 polymer ?
#
loop_
_entity_poly.entity_id
_entity_poly.type
_entity_poly.pdbx_seq_one_letter_code
_entity_poly.pdbx_strand_id
1 'polypeptide(L)'
;MWGWPKCGCFDLHTLVSGPLGLPNTLVSPGLSSRAVIPPMDNGWGSDYGINAPGGGLVSSLSDLSALAHGILSRKVLSPAKTREWLKPHAFAGSPHSFVGASLGDLLTSKLVPDNPHPVAIYAKSGGAYGYRSQLAILDEYGVAVVILTAGDMAAVPHIYDAMLATT
;
A
#
# COMPACT_ATOMS: atom_id res chain seq x y z
N MET A 1 -23.39 -31.27 -20.72
CA MET A 1 -22.74 -30.01 -21.15
C MET A 1 -23.26 -28.91 -20.22
N TRP A 2 -22.50 -28.57 -19.18
CA TRP A 2 -22.81 -27.42 -18.32
C TRP A 2 -21.56 -26.57 -18.26
N GLY A 3 -21.47 -25.65 -19.22
CA GLY A 3 -20.41 -24.64 -19.24
C GLY A 3 -20.71 -23.64 -18.13
N TRP A 4 -19.83 -23.60 -17.15
CA TRP A 4 -19.78 -22.46 -16.25
C TRP A 4 -19.42 -21.23 -17.10
N PRO A 5 -20.15 -20.10 -16.97
CA PRO A 5 -19.69 -18.85 -17.54
C PRO A 5 -18.31 -18.58 -16.96
N LYS A 6 -17.32 -18.25 -17.80
CA LYS A 6 -16.06 -17.71 -17.30
C LYS A 6 -16.43 -16.44 -16.53
N CYS A 7 -16.46 -16.53 -15.20
CA CYS A 7 -16.60 -15.36 -14.33
C CYS A 7 -15.57 -14.35 -14.80
N GLY A 8 -16.02 -13.15 -15.20
CA GLY A 8 -15.13 -12.08 -15.66
C GLY A 8 -14.03 -11.87 -14.63
N CYS A 9 -12.79 -12.16 -15.02
CA CYS A 9 -11.63 -11.93 -14.17
C CYS A 9 -11.60 -10.45 -13.80
N PHE A 10 -11.53 -10.15 -12.50
CA PHE A 10 -11.12 -8.83 -12.01
C PHE A 10 -9.76 -8.51 -12.62
N ASP A 11 -9.77 -7.67 -13.66
CA ASP A 11 -8.55 -7.24 -14.32
C ASP A 11 -8.08 -5.93 -13.68
N LEU A 12 -6.93 -6.00 -13.01
CA LEU A 12 -6.26 -4.87 -12.35
C LEU A 12 -6.11 -3.68 -13.31
N HIS A 13 -5.79 -3.95 -14.58
CA HIS A 13 -5.53 -2.90 -15.56
C HIS A 13 -6.77 -2.12 -15.92
N THR A 14 -7.85 -2.80 -16.30
CA THR A 14 -9.10 -2.14 -16.69
C THR A 14 -9.79 -1.40 -15.54
N LEU A 15 -9.69 -1.92 -14.31
CA LEU A 15 -10.44 -1.38 -13.18
C LEU A 15 -9.66 -0.38 -12.34
N VAL A 16 -8.34 -0.50 -12.25
CA VAL A 16 -7.52 0.28 -11.31
C VAL A 16 -6.37 0.98 -12.03
N SER A 17 -5.38 0.26 -12.55
CA SER A 17 -4.14 0.91 -13.00
C SER A 17 -4.30 1.72 -14.28
N GLY A 18 -5.14 1.30 -15.21
CA GLY A 18 -5.47 2.07 -16.42
C GLY A 18 -6.18 3.39 -16.10
N PRO A 19 -7.36 3.37 -15.44
CA PRO A 19 -8.11 4.59 -15.09
C PRO A 19 -7.32 5.57 -14.21
N LEU A 20 -6.44 5.06 -13.34
CA LEU A 20 -5.62 5.89 -12.46
C LEU A 20 -4.28 6.32 -13.08
N GLY A 21 -3.98 5.89 -14.31
CA GLY A 21 -2.73 6.26 -15.00
C GLY A 21 -1.49 5.73 -14.28
N LEU A 22 -1.52 4.47 -13.86
CA LEU A 22 -0.45 3.78 -13.11
C LEU A 22 0.25 2.74 -14.00
N PRO A 23 1.08 3.15 -14.98
CA PRO A 23 1.61 2.28 -16.03
C PRO A 23 2.64 1.25 -15.55
N ASN A 24 3.17 1.41 -14.34
CA ASN A 24 4.13 0.49 -13.73
C ASN A 24 3.50 -0.38 -12.64
N THR A 25 2.19 -0.24 -12.41
CA THR A 25 1.43 -1.06 -11.46
C THR A 25 0.82 -2.26 -12.17
N LEU A 26 1.44 -3.41 -11.94
CA LEU A 26 1.19 -4.65 -12.68
C LEU A 26 1.06 -5.83 -11.72
N VAL A 27 0.46 -6.92 -12.22
CA VAL A 27 0.58 -8.22 -11.56
C VAL A 27 2.00 -8.74 -11.78
N SER A 28 2.61 -9.30 -10.73
CA SER A 28 3.92 -9.99 -10.81
C SER A 28 3.91 -11.00 -11.97
N PRO A 29 5.00 -11.14 -12.75
CA PRO A 29 6.36 -10.65 -12.49
C PRO A 29 6.67 -9.24 -13.00
N GLY A 30 5.72 -8.55 -13.64
CA GLY A 30 5.98 -7.25 -14.25
C GLY A 30 7.05 -7.30 -15.35
N LEU A 31 7.86 -6.23 -15.46
CA LEU A 31 8.87 -6.07 -16.51
C LEU A 31 10.27 -5.94 -15.89
N SER A 32 11.11 -6.96 -16.08
CA SER A 32 12.48 -6.99 -15.52
C SER A 32 13.35 -5.82 -15.97
N SER A 33 13.12 -5.26 -17.16
CA SER A 33 13.86 -4.10 -17.68
C SER A 33 13.61 -2.79 -16.91
N ARG A 34 12.56 -2.75 -16.09
CA ARG A 34 12.20 -1.59 -15.24
C ARG A 34 12.31 -1.89 -13.75
N ALA A 35 12.77 -3.09 -13.40
CA ALA A 35 12.76 -3.59 -12.05
C ALA A 35 14.07 -3.28 -11.33
N VAL A 36 13.97 -3.04 -10.03
CA VAL A 36 15.12 -3.10 -9.14
C VAL A 36 15.22 -4.54 -8.64
N ILE A 37 16.23 -5.27 -9.10
CA ILE A 37 16.47 -6.66 -8.68
C ILE A 37 17.71 -6.65 -7.79
N PRO A 38 17.59 -6.96 -6.49
CA PRO A 38 18.73 -6.89 -5.58
C PRO A 38 19.71 -8.04 -5.90
N PRO A 39 21.04 -7.83 -5.76
CA PRO A 39 22.07 -8.82 -6.08
C PRO A 39 22.22 -9.88 -4.97
N MET A 40 21.10 -10.50 -4.61
CA MET A 40 20.97 -11.57 -3.62
C MET A 40 19.85 -12.51 -4.07
N ASP A 41 19.72 -13.67 -3.43
CA ASP A 41 18.54 -14.50 -3.62
C ASP A 41 17.28 -13.70 -3.26
N ASN A 42 16.31 -13.69 -4.19
CA ASN A 42 15.13 -12.86 -4.09
C ASN A 42 13.94 -13.50 -4.82
N GLY A 43 12.74 -12.98 -4.57
CA GLY A 43 11.48 -13.49 -5.14
C GLY A 43 11.09 -12.85 -6.47
N TRP A 44 11.95 -12.07 -7.13
CA TRP A 44 11.61 -11.47 -8.42
C TRP A 44 11.26 -12.56 -9.44
N GLY A 45 10.22 -12.33 -10.23
CA GLY A 45 9.74 -13.32 -11.20
C GLY A 45 8.71 -14.31 -10.66
N SER A 46 8.40 -14.29 -9.36
CA SER A 46 7.42 -15.23 -8.77
C SER A 46 6.02 -15.01 -9.33
N ASP A 47 5.36 -16.10 -9.73
CA ASP A 47 3.94 -16.08 -10.09
C ASP A 47 3.09 -16.32 -8.82
N TYR A 48 2.31 -15.31 -8.46
CA TYR A 48 1.40 -15.37 -7.31
C TYR A 48 0.00 -15.90 -7.70
N GLY A 49 -0.30 -16.01 -8.99
CA GLY A 49 -1.57 -16.51 -9.51
C GLY A 49 -2.80 -15.90 -8.82
N ILE A 50 -3.68 -16.75 -8.30
CA ILE A 50 -4.89 -16.32 -7.57
C ILE A 50 -4.60 -15.54 -6.29
N ASN A 51 -3.37 -15.62 -5.75
CA ASN A 51 -2.95 -14.88 -4.57
C ASN A 51 -2.41 -13.49 -4.90
N ALA A 52 -2.30 -13.12 -6.19
CA ALA A 52 -1.83 -11.81 -6.61
C ALA A 52 -2.57 -10.64 -5.93
N PRO A 53 -3.91 -10.67 -5.74
CA PRO A 53 -4.62 -9.60 -5.03
C PRO A 53 -4.18 -9.43 -3.55
N GLY A 54 -3.63 -10.46 -2.93
CA GLY A 54 -3.17 -10.43 -1.53
C GLY A 54 -1.77 -9.85 -1.32
N GLY A 55 -0.98 -9.70 -2.39
CA GLY A 55 0.40 -9.20 -2.27
C GLY A 55 1.34 -9.49 -3.45
N GLY A 56 0.81 -9.93 -4.59
CA GLY A 56 1.60 -10.25 -5.79
C GLY A 56 1.59 -9.14 -6.84
N LEU A 57 1.42 -7.88 -6.42
CA LEU A 57 1.49 -6.73 -7.32
C LEU A 57 2.88 -6.11 -7.24
N VAL A 58 3.34 -5.61 -8.38
CA VAL A 58 4.55 -4.79 -8.49
C VAL A 58 4.14 -3.37 -8.88
N SER A 59 4.85 -2.37 -8.36
CA SER A 59 4.59 -0.97 -8.67
C SER A 59 5.88 -0.16 -8.60
N SER A 60 5.82 1.07 -9.11
CA SER A 60 6.92 2.04 -8.99
C SER A 60 6.63 3.04 -7.87
N LEU A 61 7.67 3.75 -7.43
CA LEU A 61 7.49 4.86 -6.50
C LEU A 61 6.57 5.95 -7.09
N SER A 62 6.73 6.27 -8.38
CA SER A 62 5.91 7.31 -9.04
C SER A 62 4.43 6.93 -9.08
N ASP A 63 4.11 5.67 -9.35
CA ASP A 63 2.73 5.19 -9.42
C ASP A 63 2.08 5.19 -8.02
N LEU A 64 2.78 4.69 -7.00
CA LEU A 64 2.27 4.70 -5.63
C LEU A 64 2.14 6.12 -5.07
N SER A 65 3.07 7.03 -5.41
CA SER A 65 2.94 8.45 -5.08
C SER A 65 1.74 9.10 -5.78
N ALA A 66 1.49 8.77 -7.05
CA ALA A 66 0.32 9.25 -7.79
C ALA A 66 -0.98 8.71 -7.19
N LEU A 67 -1.01 7.43 -6.80
CA LEU A 67 -2.14 6.82 -6.09
C LEU A 67 -2.39 7.51 -4.75
N ALA A 68 -1.35 7.69 -3.93
CA ALA A 68 -1.45 8.34 -2.63
C ALA A 68 -1.94 9.79 -2.76
N HIS A 69 -1.38 10.55 -3.69
CA HIS A 69 -1.86 11.89 -4.02
C HIS A 69 -3.31 11.88 -4.53
N GLY A 70 -3.69 10.89 -5.34
CA GLY A 70 -5.05 10.71 -5.83
C GLY A 70 -6.06 10.44 -4.70
N ILE A 71 -5.66 9.70 -3.67
CA ILE A 71 -6.47 9.45 -2.46
C ILE A 71 -6.61 10.74 -1.65
N LEU A 72 -5.51 11.42 -1.37
CA LEU A 72 -5.50 12.69 -0.63
C LEU A 72 -6.30 13.80 -1.33
N SER A 73 -6.19 13.89 -2.66
CA SER A 73 -6.94 14.86 -3.48
C SER A 73 -8.37 14.43 -3.82
N ARG A 74 -8.84 13.28 -3.32
CA ARG A 74 -10.20 12.75 -3.55
C ARG A 74 -10.54 12.54 -5.03
N LYS A 75 -9.52 12.24 -5.85
CA LYS A 75 -9.67 11.96 -7.29
C LYS A 75 -9.86 10.47 -7.58
N VAL A 76 -9.37 9.60 -6.70
CA VAL A 76 -9.53 8.14 -6.81
C VAL A 76 -10.93 7.72 -6.36
N LEU A 77 -11.42 8.28 -5.26
CA LEU A 77 -12.75 8.07 -4.71
C LEU A 77 -13.37 9.42 -4.33
N SER A 78 -14.70 9.52 -4.36
CA SER A 78 -15.38 10.71 -3.85
C SER A 78 -15.02 10.96 -2.38
N PRO A 79 -15.14 12.19 -1.85
CA PRO A 79 -14.79 12.49 -0.47
C PRO A 79 -15.50 11.59 0.56
N ALA A 80 -16.79 11.28 0.32
CA ALA A 80 -17.56 10.39 1.18
C ALA A 80 -17.03 8.94 1.14
N LYS A 81 -16.78 8.41 -0.07
CA LYS A 81 -16.22 7.07 -0.25
C LYS A 81 -14.80 6.95 0.29
N THR A 82 -13.99 8.00 0.16
CA THR A 82 -12.63 8.02 0.71
C THR A 82 -12.66 7.93 2.24
N ARG A 83 -13.52 8.72 2.90
CA ARG A 83 -13.68 8.64 4.37
C ARG A 83 -14.22 7.28 4.82
N GLU A 84 -15.18 6.73 4.10
CA GLU A 84 -15.73 5.40 4.37
C GLU A 84 -14.65 4.32 4.23
N TRP A 85 -13.84 4.41 3.18
CA TRP A 85 -12.77 3.46 2.88
C TRP A 85 -11.63 3.52 3.90
N LEU A 86 -11.25 4.72 4.34
CA LEU A 86 -10.24 4.92 5.39
C LEU A 86 -10.78 4.65 6.80
N LYS A 87 -12.10 4.52 7.00
CA LYS A 87 -12.66 4.31 8.33
C LYS A 87 -12.26 2.91 8.86
N PRO A 88 -11.64 2.82 10.05
CA PRO A 88 -11.34 1.53 10.67
C PRO A 88 -12.64 0.80 11.00
N HIS A 89 -12.70 -0.50 10.68
CA HIS A 89 -13.88 -1.33 10.92
C HIS A 89 -13.84 -2.00 12.29
N ALA A 90 -12.66 -2.34 12.80
CA ALA A 90 -12.48 -2.92 14.13
C ALA A 90 -11.10 -2.61 14.72
N PHE A 91 -11.02 -2.64 16.06
CA PHE A 91 -9.75 -2.59 16.80
C PHE A 91 -9.12 -3.97 16.85
N ALA A 92 -7.82 -4.07 16.57
CA ALA A 92 -7.07 -5.32 16.56
C ALA A 92 -6.46 -5.65 17.94
N GLY A 93 -7.25 -5.50 19.01
CA GLY A 93 -6.83 -5.82 20.39
C GLY A 93 -6.01 -4.73 21.10
N SER A 94 -5.76 -3.60 20.44
CA SER A 94 -5.10 -2.41 21.01
C SER A 94 -5.79 -1.14 20.50
N PRO A 95 -5.90 -0.07 21.32
CA PRO A 95 -6.36 1.25 20.86
C PRO A 95 -5.48 1.86 19.77
N HIS A 96 -4.27 1.33 19.58
CA HIS A 96 -3.29 1.79 18.60
C HIS A 96 -3.20 0.88 17.37
N SER A 97 -4.07 -0.12 17.23
CA SER A 97 -4.06 -1.01 16.07
C SER A 97 -5.47 -1.25 15.56
N PHE A 98 -5.66 -1.03 14.27
CA PHE A 98 -6.96 -1.09 13.62
C PHE A 98 -6.89 -1.93 12.36
N VAL A 99 -7.97 -2.65 12.10
CA VAL A 99 -8.20 -3.34 10.83
C VAL A 99 -9.44 -2.73 10.17
N GLY A 100 -9.31 -2.40 8.89
CA GLY A 100 -10.32 -1.71 8.09
C GLY A 100 -10.30 -2.19 6.64
N ALA A 101 -11.20 -1.64 5.81
CA ALA A 101 -11.53 -2.15 4.49
C ALA A 101 -10.39 -2.14 3.44
N SER A 102 -9.16 -1.77 3.80
CA SER A 102 -7.99 -1.91 2.91
C SER A 102 -6.65 -1.51 3.55
N LEU A 103 -6.66 -0.52 4.45
CA LEU A 103 -5.48 0.04 5.11
C LEU A 103 -5.71 -0.05 6.63
N GLY A 104 -4.80 -0.71 7.34
CA GLY A 104 -4.82 -0.72 8.79
C GLY A 104 -4.08 0.51 9.33
N ASP A 105 -3.79 0.49 10.62
CA ASP A 105 -2.60 1.11 11.20
C ASP A 105 -2.81 2.39 12.05
N LEU A 106 -2.15 2.31 13.21
CA LEU A 106 -1.78 3.31 14.21
C LEU A 106 -2.61 4.59 14.43
N LEU A 107 -3.03 4.78 15.69
CA LEU A 107 -3.23 6.10 16.30
C LEU A 107 -2.00 6.45 17.13
N THR A 108 -1.36 7.59 16.84
CA THR A 108 -0.24 8.12 17.64
C THR A 108 -0.47 9.59 17.98
N SER A 109 -0.11 10.00 19.19
CA SER A 109 -0.12 11.42 19.62
C SER A 109 1.25 12.08 19.58
N LYS A 110 2.29 11.35 19.18
CA LYS A 110 3.68 11.82 19.20
C LYS A 110 4.10 12.61 17.96
N LEU A 111 3.31 12.60 16.89
CA LEU A 111 3.68 13.21 15.61
C LEU A 111 3.79 14.75 15.68
N VAL A 112 3.02 15.39 16.56
CA VAL A 112 3.01 16.86 16.71
C VAL A 112 3.27 17.20 18.18
N PRO A 113 4.56 17.26 18.61
CA PRO A 113 4.91 17.52 20.00
C PRO A 113 4.36 18.84 20.54
N ASP A 114 4.27 19.87 19.68
CA ASP A 114 3.77 21.20 20.04
C ASP A 114 2.24 21.24 20.25
N ASN A 115 1.52 20.26 19.71
CA ASN A 115 0.07 20.10 19.88
C ASN A 115 -0.31 18.61 19.93
N PRO A 116 -0.09 17.91 21.05
CA PRO A 116 -0.32 16.47 21.12
C PRO A 116 -1.80 16.12 20.98
N HIS A 117 -2.16 15.43 19.91
CA HIS A 117 -3.49 14.86 19.68
C HIS A 117 -3.38 13.55 18.90
N PRO A 118 -4.36 12.64 19.01
CA PRO A 118 -4.34 11.39 18.24
C PRO A 118 -4.42 11.66 16.74
N VAL A 119 -3.39 11.23 16.02
CA VAL A 119 -3.31 11.26 14.55
C VAL A 119 -3.50 9.85 14.02
N ALA A 120 -4.43 9.69 13.07
CA ALA A 120 -4.66 8.43 12.38
C ALA A 120 -3.70 8.28 11.19
N ILE A 121 -3.01 7.13 11.12
CA ILE A 121 -2.08 6.81 10.03
C ILE A 121 -2.60 5.60 9.28
N TYR A 122 -3.26 5.81 8.14
CA TYR A 122 -3.75 4.71 7.32
C TYR A 122 -2.61 4.12 6.52
N ALA A 123 -2.13 2.95 6.93
CA ALA A 123 -0.98 2.33 6.31
C ALA A 123 -1.21 0.88 5.89
N LYS A 124 -0.30 0.44 5.03
CA LYS A 124 -0.21 -0.93 4.58
C LYS A 124 1.25 -1.27 4.34
N SER A 125 1.69 -2.32 5.02
CA SER A 125 2.97 -2.96 4.80
C SER A 125 2.87 -4.10 3.78
N GLY A 126 3.97 -4.36 3.10
CA GLY A 126 4.14 -5.48 2.18
C GLY A 126 5.54 -6.07 2.31
N GLY A 127 5.63 -7.38 2.08
CA GLY A 127 6.89 -8.10 2.11
C GLY A 127 6.86 -9.27 1.14
N ALA A 128 7.84 -9.28 0.24
CA ALA A 128 8.19 -10.42 -0.57
C ALA A 128 9.69 -10.71 -0.36
N TYR A 129 10.14 -11.91 -0.72
CA TYR A 129 11.54 -12.26 -0.48
C TYR A 129 12.50 -11.29 -1.20
N GLY A 130 13.33 -10.57 -0.44
CA GLY A 130 14.22 -9.52 -0.96
C GLY A 130 13.55 -8.17 -1.24
N TYR A 131 12.28 -7.98 -0.84
CA TYR A 131 11.51 -6.76 -1.08
C TYR A 131 10.65 -6.36 0.12
N ARG A 132 10.66 -5.08 0.48
CA ARG A 132 9.76 -4.51 1.49
C ARG A 132 9.12 -3.23 0.97
N SER A 133 7.87 -3.03 1.33
CA SER A 133 7.10 -1.84 0.95
C SER A 133 6.28 -1.33 2.12
N GLN A 134 6.15 -0.02 2.23
CA GLN A 134 5.28 0.65 3.18
C GLN A 134 4.58 1.82 2.48
N LEU A 135 3.25 1.86 2.54
CA LEU A 135 2.45 3.02 2.18
C LEU A 135 1.76 3.51 3.45
N ALA A 136 1.80 4.81 3.73
CA ALA A 136 1.10 5.43 4.84
C ALA A 136 0.45 6.75 4.41
N ILE A 137 -0.76 7.02 4.88
CA ILE A 137 -1.55 8.21 4.55
C ILE A 137 -2.01 8.85 5.85
N LEU A 138 -1.63 10.11 6.03
CA LEU A 138 -2.04 10.98 7.12
C LEU A 138 -3.04 11.98 6.55
N ASP A 139 -4.31 11.58 6.52
CA ASP A 139 -5.35 12.31 5.79
C ASP A 139 -5.57 13.72 6.33
N GLU A 140 -5.49 13.89 7.65
CA GLU A 140 -5.62 15.17 8.35
C GLU A 140 -4.59 16.21 7.90
N TYR A 141 -3.38 15.76 7.57
CA TYR A 141 -2.27 16.63 7.18
C TYR A 141 -2.08 16.75 5.67
N GLY A 142 -2.83 15.97 4.88
CA GLY A 142 -2.58 15.89 3.44
C GLY A 142 -1.21 15.31 3.11
N VAL A 143 -0.66 14.46 3.98
CA VAL A 143 0.68 13.86 3.83
C VAL A 143 0.54 12.37 3.54
N ALA A 144 1.36 11.86 2.63
CA ALA A 144 1.51 10.43 2.42
C ALA A 144 2.98 10.08 2.27
N VAL A 145 3.33 8.88 2.73
CA VAL A 145 4.68 8.33 2.73
C VAL A 145 4.65 7.02 1.96
N VAL A 146 5.60 6.87 1.03
CA VAL A 146 5.81 5.63 0.29
C VAL A 146 7.28 5.24 0.41
N ILE A 147 7.54 4.04 0.91
CA ILE A 147 8.89 3.48 1.07
C ILE A 147 8.92 2.16 0.31
N LEU A 148 9.87 2.00 -0.60
CA LEU A 148 10.13 0.78 -1.34
C LEU A 148 11.61 0.43 -1.20
N THR A 149 11.93 -0.78 -0.77
CA THR A 149 13.31 -1.26 -0.67
C THR A 149 13.48 -2.61 -1.33
N ALA A 150 14.63 -2.81 -1.97
CA ALA A 150 15.07 -4.09 -2.52
C ALA A 150 16.39 -4.47 -1.85
N GLY A 151 16.47 -5.67 -1.27
CA GLY A 151 17.63 -6.12 -0.49
C GLY A 151 17.24 -6.53 0.93
N ASP A 152 17.99 -6.04 1.92
CA ASP A 152 17.80 -6.37 3.34
C ASP A 152 16.38 -6.00 3.80
N MET A 153 15.66 -7.00 4.29
CA MET A 153 14.28 -6.87 4.74
C MET A 153 14.14 -6.12 6.07
N ALA A 154 15.23 -5.85 6.79
CA ALA A 154 15.23 -5.09 8.03
C ALA A 154 15.17 -3.56 7.80
N ALA A 155 15.43 -3.07 6.59
CA ALA A 155 15.56 -1.63 6.33
C ALA A 155 14.24 -0.85 6.56
N VAL A 156 13.11 -1.36 6.05
CA VAL A 156 11.83 -0.61 6.07
C VAL A 156 11.31 -0.32 7.47
N PRO A 157 11.25 -1.26 8.43
CA PRO A 157 10.80 -0.96 9.79
C PRO A 157 11.56 0.20 10.43
N HIS A 158 12.90 0.20 10.33
CA HIS A 158 13.73 1.27 10.91
C HIS A 158 13.48 2.63 10.25
N ILE A 159 13.37 2.68 8.92
CA ILE A 159 13.09 3.92 8.20
C ILE A 159 11.70 4.45 8.56
N TYR A 160 10.71 3.54 8.63
CA TYR A 160 9.33 3.91 8.92
C TYR A 160 9.13 4.40 10.35
N ASP A 161 9.73 3.74 11.35
CA ASP A 161 9.67 4.17 12.75
C ASP A 161 10.33 5.54 12.95
N ALA A 162 11.47 5.76 12.28
CA ALA A 162 12.14 7.06 12.29
C ALA A 162 11.26 8.17 11.69
N MET A 163 10.52 7.88 10.62
CA MET A 163 9.58 8.83 10.01
C MET A 163 8.38 9.15 10.90
N LEU A 164 7.89 8.17 11.66
CA LEU A 164 6.72 8.35 12.51
C LEU A 164 7.05 8.86 13.92
N ALA A 165 8.33 9.13 14.22
CA ALA A 165 8.80 9.54 15.54
C ALA A 165 8.27 8.62 16.65
N THR A 166 8.16 7.31 16.38
CA THR A 166 7.55 6.34 17.30
C THR A 166 8.51 5.78 18.35
N THR A 167 9.82 6.07 18.26
CA THR A 167 10.82 5.70 19.27
C THR A 167 10.67 6.49 20.56
#